data_AF-A0A1Q3BRG5-F1
#
_entry.id   AF-A0A1Q3BRG5-F1
#
_cell.length_a   1.000
_cell.length_b   1.000
_cell.length_c   1.000
_cell.angle_alpha   90.00
_cell.angle_beta   90.00
_cell.angle_gamma   90.00
#
_symmetry.space_group_name_H-M   'P 1'
#
loop_
_entity.id
_entity.type
_entity.pdbx_description
1 polymer ?
#
loop_
_entity_poly.entity_id
_entity_poly.type
_entity_poly.pdbx_seq_one_letter_code
_entity_poly.pdbx_strand_id
1 'polypeptide(L)'
;PLDIAKRVFSKEWNYYNDHPEKTQIFYEFILVDTNSIKINPKSDPNNPELITHTSVFIQKIITIAGWGQPPHYYKHFSSSFDIPVYNYFDYIQAWHHAFIFQNIEDRHSWFFCFDKSFNTKQIIPYWFIDWWTFYGPNQDILPPSVEEALYSPIILTTIHSAQ
;
A
#
# COMPACT_ATOMS: atom_id res chain seq x y z
N PRO A 1 -1.33 21.15 17.00
CA PRO A 1 -0.87 19.86 16.40
C PRO A 1 -0.72 19.95 14.87
N LEU A 2 -1.76 20.39 14.14
CA LEU A 2 -1.75 20.52 12.68
C LEU A 2 -0.71 21.54 12.16
N ASP A 3 -0.52 22.66 12.85
CA ASP A 3 0.47 23.68 12.48
C ASP A 3 1.93 23.22 12.65
N ILE A 4 2.17 22.22 13.51
CA ILE A 4 3.50 21.63 13.69
C ILE A 4 3.77 20.64 12.55
N ALA A 5 2.80 19.80 12.20
CA ALA A 5 2.90 18.87 11.07
C ALA A 5 3.20 19.62 9.75
N LYS A 6 2.49 20.73 9.48
CA LYS A 6 2.70 21.58 8.29
C LYS A 6 4.08 22.26 8.21
N ARG A 7 4.79 22.37 9.34
CA ARG A 7 6.16 22.94 9.40
C ARG A 7 7.25 21.88 9.27
N VAL A 8 6.95 20.63 9.61
CA VAL A 8 7.91 19.52 9.63
C VAL A 8 7.87 18.74 8.32
N PHE A 9 6.72 18.64 7.67
CA PHE A 9 6.57 17.94 6.41
C PHE A 9 6.59 18.90 5.21
N SER A 10 7.13 18.45 4.08
CA SER A 10 7.04 19.17 2.81
C SER A 10 5.57 19.48 2.47
N LYS A 11 5.33 20.56 1.72
CA LYS A 11 3.97 20.87 1.24
C LYS A 11 3.42 19.65 0.50
N GLU A 12 2.24 19.17 0.88
CA GLU A 12 1.57 17.92 0.40
C GLU A 12 2.07 16.60 1.02
N TRP A 13 2.98 16.66 2.00
CA TRP A 13 3.47 15.47 2.71
C TRP A 13 2.88 15.43 4.11
N ASN A 14 2.41 14.24 4.53
CA ASN A 14 1.90 14.00 5.89
C ASN A 14 2.74 12.96 6.65
N TYR A 15 3.96 12.66 6.17
CA TYR A 15 4.83 11.63 6.74
C TYR A 15 6.31 11.97 6.55
N TYR A 16 7.15 11.39 7.41
CA TYR A 16 8.60 11.47 7.29
C TYR A 16 9.07 10.46 6.25
N ASN A 17 9.76 10.92 5.21
CA ASN A 17 10.29 10.06 4.17
C ASN A 17 11.81 9.97 4.32
N ASP A 18 12.33 8.76 4.34
CA ASP A 18 13.78 8.54 4.36
C ASP A 18 14.45 8.96 3.04
N HIS A 19 13.68 9.07 1.95
CA HIS A 19 14.17 9.52 0.65
C HIS A 19 13.32 10.69 0.09
N PRO A 20 13.82 11.93 0.07
CA PRO A 20 13.02 13.13 -0.21
C PRO A 20 12.41 13.16 -1.63
N GLU A 21 12.87 12.31 -2.54
CA GLU A 21 12.36 12.22 -3.91
C GLU A 21 11.26 11.14 -4.08
N LYS A 22 11.16 10.15 -3.18
CA LYS A 22 10.22 9.02 -3.30
C LYS A 22 8.85 9.37 -2.73
N THR A 23 8.08 10.18 -3.44
CA THR A 23 6.79 10.69 -2.99
C THR A 23 5.73 9.60 -2.77
N GLN A 24 4.59 9.94 -2.16
CA GLN A 24 3.44 9.02 -2.11
C GLN A 24 3.02 8.56 -3.51
N ILE A 25 3.06 9.45 -4.50
CA ILE A 25 2.73 9.14 -5.90
C ILE A 25 3.71 8.11 -6.48
N PHE A 26 5.01 8.21 -6.17
CA PHE A 26 5.99 7.20 -6.57
C PHE A 26 5.61 5.80 -6.05
N TYR A 27 5.24 5.71 -4.77
CA TYR A 27 4.85 4.44 -4.16
C TYR A 27 3.51 3.92 -4.68
N GLU A 28 2.51 4.78 -4.84
CA GLU A 28 1.24 4.40 -5.49
C GLU A 28 1.50 3.86 -6.90
N PHE A 29 2.36 4.53 -7.66
CA PHE A 29 2.67 4.16 -9.02
C PHE A 29 3.37 2.80 -9.11
N ILE A 30 4.22 2.43 -8.13
CA ILE A 30 4.75 1.06 -8.02
C ILE A 30 3.62 0.03 -7.96
N LEU A 31 2.63 0.23 -7.07
CA LEU A 31 1.55 -0.74 -6.89
C LEU A 31 0.65 -0.87 -8.14
N VAL A 32 0.46 0.24 -8.87
CA VAL A 32 -0.31 0.27 -10.12
C VAL A 32 0.47 -0.36 -11.27
N ASP A 33 1.74 0.03 -11.48
CA ASP A 33 2.61 -0.48 -12.55
C ASP A 33 2.84 -1.99 -12.45
N THR A 34 3.02 -2.50 -11.22
CA THR A 34 3.13 -3.95 -11.00
C THR A 34 1.81 -4.69 -11.15
N ASN A 35 0.69 -4.01 -11.40
CA ASN A 35 -0.68 -4.53 -11.39
C ASN A 35 -1.03 -5.21 -10.05
N SER A 36 -0.49 -4.69 -8.94
CA SER A 36 -0.81 -5.18 -7.60
C SER A 36 -2.13 -4.65 -7.09
N ILE A 37 -2.47 -3.42 -7.46
CA ILE A 37 -3.75 -2.79 -7.13
C ILE A 37 -4.38 -2.12 -8.35
N LYS A 38 -5.68 -1.90 -8.27
CA LYS A 38 -6.40 -0.85 -9.02
C LYS A 38 -6.97 0.16 -8.05
N ILE A 39 -6.97 1.42 -8.43
CA ILE A 39 -7.55 2.51 -7.64
C ILE A 39 -8.75 3.10 -8.36
N ASN A 40 -9.74 3.54 -7.59
CA ASN A 40 -10.95 4.20 -8.07
C ASN A 40 -11.27 5.39 -7.16
N PRO A 41 -10.69 6.56 -7.43
CA PRO A 41 -10.96 7.77 -6.65
C PRO A 41 -12.39 8.26 -6.88
N LYS A 42 -13.00 8.80 -5.83
CA LYS A 42 -14.35 9.37 -5.83
C LYS A 42 -14.30 10.81 -5.35
N SER A 43 -14.72 11.72 -6.21
CA SER A 43 -14.80 13.14 -5.90
C SER A 43 -16.11 13.51 -5.22
N ASP A 44 -16.12 14.64 -4.50
CA ASP A 44 -17.34 15.26 -4.02
C ASP A 44 -18.23 15.67 -5.21
N PRO A 45 -19.54 15.34 -5.22
CA PRO A 45 -20.45 15.74 -6.30
C PRO A 45 -20.55 17.25 -6.51
N ASN A 46 -20.34 18.04 -5.47
CA ASN A 46 -20.37 19.50 -5.47
C ASN A 46 -18.98 20.12 -5.64
N ASN A 47 -17.90 19.35 -5.45
CA ASN A 47 -16.52 19.77 -5.69
C ASN A 47 -15.68 18.65 -6.34
N PRO A 48 -15.66 18.55 -7.68
CA PRO A 48 -14.96 17.49 -8.39
C PRO A 48 -13.44 17.40 -8.14
N GLU A 49 -12.79 18.49 -7.71
CA GLU A 49 -11.37 18.52 -7.36
C GLU A 49 -11.08 17.89 -5.99
N LEU A 50 -12.10 17.78 -5.13
CA LEU A 50 -11.98 17.19 -3.81
C LEU A 50 -12.20 15.68 -3.87
N ILE A 51 -11.13 14.90 -3.87
CA ILE A 51 -11.21 13.45 -3.68
C ILE A 51 -11.59 13.17 -2.23
N THR A 52 -12.78 12.62 -2.02
CA THR A 52 -13.31 12.32 -0.68
C THR A 52 -12.87 10.93 -0.21
N HIS A 53 -12.87 9.96 -1.12
CA HIS A 53 -12.43 8.62 -0.82
C HIS A 53 -11.86 7.92 -2.06
N THR A 54 -11.13 6.84 -1.83
CA THR A 54 -10.56 6.03 -2.91
C THR A 54 -10.70 4.56 -2.59
N SER A 55 -11.33 3.81 -3.50
CA SER A 55 -11.38 2.36 -3.40
C SER A 55 -10.11 1.75 -3.99
N VAL A 56 -9.52 0.81 -3.26
CA VAL A 56 -8.32 0.05 -3.64
C VAL A 56 -8.73 -1.40 -3.82
N PHE A 57 -8.55 -1.90 -5.03
CA PHE A 57 -8.83 -3.28 -5.40
C PHE A 57 -7.51 -4.04 -5.50
N ILE A 58 -7.20 -4.85 -4.50
CA ILE A 58 -5.99 -5.66 -4.43
C ILE A 58 -6.11 -6.82 -5.40
N GLN A 59 -5.20 -6.88 -6.38
CA GLN A 59 -5.19 -7.90 -7.43
C GLN A 59 -4.13 -8.97 -7.19
N LYS A 60 -2.97 -8.62 -6.60
CA LYS A 60 -1.92 -9.57 -6.23
C LYS A 60 -0.90 -8.93 -5.27
N ILE A 61 -0.28 -9.77 -4.46
CA ILE A 61 0.84 -9.39 -3.60
C ILE A 61 2.10 -10.10 -4.11
N ILE A 62 3.13 -9.36 -4.51
CA ILE A 62 4.31 -10.00 -5.11
C ILE A 62 5.24 -10.54 -4.01
N THR A 63 5.45 -11.85 -4.01
CA THR A 63 6.45 -12.50 -3.16
C THR A 63 7.85 -12.24 -3.70
N ILE A 64 8.88 -12.38 -2.85
CA ILE A 64 10.27 -12.26 -3.29
C ILE A 64 10.61 -13.27 -4.41
N ALA A 65 10.05 -14.48 -4.34
CA ALA A 65 10.19 -15.49 -5.40
C ALA A 65 9.45 -15.09 -6.68
N GLY A 66 8.27 -14.47 -6.55
CA GLY A 66 7.50 -13.94 -7.68
C GLY A 66 8.07 -12.66 -8.29
N TRP A 67 9.06 -12.02 -7.64
CA TRP A 67 9.71 -10.82 -8.16
C TRP A 67 10.53 -11.09 -9.43
N GLY A 68 11.08 -12.30 -9.57
CA GLY A 68 11.75 -12.74 -10.80
C GLY A 68 13.17 -12.21 -11.02
N GLN A 69 13.73 -11.42 -10.08
CA GLN A 69 15.13 -10.97 -10.10
C GLN A 69 15.65 -10.78 -8.66
N PRO A 70 16.96 -10.55 -8.43
CA PRO A 70 17.46 -10.22 -7.10
C PRO A 70 16.72 -9.00 -6.51
N PRO A 71 16.35 -9.02 -5.21
CA PRO A 71 15.47 -8.01 -4.62
C PRO A 71 16.05 -6.59 -4.62
N HIS A 72 17.37 -6.46 -4.65
CA HIS A 72 18.09 -5.19 -4.71
C HIS A 72 18.28 -4.67 -6.14
N TYR A 73 17.98 -5.48 -7.17
CA TYR A 73 18.07 -5.05 -8.55
C TYR A 73 16.84 -4.22 -8.91
N TYR A 74 17.10 -3.11 -9.60
CA TYR A 74 16.10 -2.19 -10.06
C TYR A 74 15.32 -2.73 -11.27
N LYS A 75 14.02 -2.42 -11.33
CA LYS A 75 13.17 -2.50 -12.50
C LYS A 75 12.87 -1.09 -12.97
N HIS A 76 12.59 -0.96 -14.26
CA HIS A 76 12.03 0.27 -14.82
C HIS A 76 10.51 0.23 -14.73
N PHE A 77 9.90 1.40 -14.51
CA PHE A 77 8.47 1.58 -14.73
C PHE A 77 8.10 1.33 -16.19
N SER A 78 6.89 0.83 -16.42
CA SER A 78 6.37 0.63 -17.78
C SER A 78 6.04 1.95 -18.48
N SER A 79 5.81 3.02 -17.71
CA SER A 79 5.61 4.38 -18.22
C SER A 79 6.65 5.34 -17.64
N SER A 80 6.81 6.51 -18.27
CA SER A 80 7.74 7.55 -17.80
C SER A 80 7.35 8.05 -16.41
N PHE A 81 8.32 8.11 -15.50
CA PHE A 81 8.20 8.66 -14.15
C PHE A 81 9.51 9.36 -13.78
N ASP A 82 9.46 10.40 -12.94
CA ASP A 82 10.65 11.22 -12.61
C ASP A 82 11.79 10.38 -12.02
N ILE A 83 11.45 9.48 -11.09
CA ILE A 83 12.33 8.40 -10.65
C ILE A 83 12.00 7.18 -11.51
N PRO A 84 12.83 6.80 -12.50
CA PRO A 84 12.44 5.82 -13.51
C PRO A 84 12.52 4.37 -13.01
N VAL A 85 13.00 4.15 -11.78
CA VAL A 85 13.36 2.82 -11.29
C VAL A 85 12.90 2.56 -9.85
N TYR A 86 12.65 1.30 -9.55
CA TYR A 86 12.26 0.80 -8.23
C TYR A 86 12.73 -0.65 -8.04
N ASN A 87 12.92 -1.10 -6.81
CA ASN A 87 13.30 -2.48 -6.49
C ASN A 87 12.25 -3.19 -5.61
N TYR A 88 12.54 -4.42 -5.15
CA TYR A 88 11.58 -5.18 -4.35
C TYR A 88 11.33 -4.55 -2.97
N PHE A 89 12.34 -3.91 -2.39
CA PHE A 89 12.17 -3.21 -1.11
C PHE A 89 11.30 -1.97 -1.28
N ASP A 90 11.45 -1.24 -2.39
CA ASP A 90 10.54 -0.14 -2.74
C ASP A 90 9.10 -0.63 -2.90
N TYR A 91 8.90 -1.82 -3.47
CA TYR A 91 7.59 -2.46 -3.57
C TYR A 91 6.97 -2.79 -2.19
N ILE A 92 7.76 -3.28 -1.24
CA ILE A 92 7.27 -3.50 0.14
C ILE A 92 6.91 -2.15 0.77
N GLN A 93 7.80 -1.16 0.68
CA GLN A 93 7.57 0.19 1.21
C GLN A 93 6.35 0.85 0.57
N ALA A 94 6.02 0.51 -0.67
CA ALA A 94 4.87 1.07 -1.37
C ALA A 94 3.55 0.78 -0.65
N TRP A 95 3.40 -0.38 -0.01
CA TRP A 95 2.19 -0.70 0.77
C TRP A 95 2.03 0.19 2.00
N HIS A 96 3.13 0.64 2.61
CA HIS A 96 3.08 1.58 3.74
C HIS A 96 2.85 3.02 3.28
N HIS A 97 3.41 3.40 2.13
CA HIS A 97 3.49 4.80 1.75
C HIS A 97 2.44 5.26 0.74
N ALA A 98 1.85 4.36 -0.05
CA ALA A 98 0.86 4.73 -1.06
C ALA A 98 -0.44 5.27 -0.45
N PHE A 99 -0.80 4.87 0.78
CA PHE A 99 -2.12 5.13 1.35
C PHE A 99 -2.15 6.22 2.43
N ILE A 100 -1.15 7.12 2.43
CA ILE A 100 -1.05 8.23 3.39
C ILE A 100 -1.47 9.58 2.82
N PHE A 101 -2.00 9.59 1.59
CA PHE A 101 -2.65 10.75 1.01
C PHE A 101 -3.77 11.26 1.93
N GLN A 102 -3.85 12.58 2.07
CA GLN A 102 -4.99 13.28 2.66
C GLN A 102 -5.42 14.39 1.72
N ASN A 103 -6.73 14.64 1.67
CA ASN A 103 -7.26 15.77 0.92
C ASN A 103 -7.08 17.07 1.71
N ILE A 104 -7.41 18.21 1.09
CA ILE A 104 -7.27 19.55 1.70
C ILE A 104 -8.09 19.74 2.99
N GLU A 105 -9.01 18.82 3.29
CA GLU A 105 -9.84 18.85 4.49
C GLU A 105 -9.38 17.86 5.56
N ASP A 106 -8.31 17.10 5.32
CA ASP A 106 -7.82 16.02 6.19
C ASP A 106 -8.89 14.96 6.49
N ARG A 107 -9.78 14.71 5.52
CA ARG A 107 -10.93 13.77 5.63
C ARG A 107 -10.93 12.68 4.57
N HIS A 108 -9.81 12.44 3.89
CA HIS A 108 -9.76 11.38 2.89
C HIS A 108 -9.83 10.01 3.55
N SER A 109 -10.54 9.08 2.91
CA SER A 109 -10.65 7.68 3.36
C SER A 109 -10.28 6.69 2.26
N TRP A 110 -9.53 5.66 2.64
CA TRP A 110 -9.18 4.52 1.78
C TRP A 110 -10.09 3.33 2.07
N PHE A 111 -10.61 2.70 1.01
CA PHE A 111 -11.46 1.51 1.11
C PHE A 111 -10.79 0.33 0.42
N PHE A 112 -10.37 -0.68 1.18
CA PHE A 112 -9.68 -1.85 0.63
C PHE A 112 -10.66 -2.98 0.32
N CYS A 113 -10.49 -3.59 -0.85
CA CYS A 113 -11.21 -4.79 -1.29
C CYS A 113 -10.25 -5.70 -2.05
N PHE A 114 -10.46 -7.01 -1.98
CA PHE A 114 -9.81 -7.94 -2.91
C PHE A 114 -10.57 -7.98 -4.23
N ASP A 115 -9.87 -7.77 -5.33
CA ASP A 115 -10.46 -7.83 -6.66
C ASP A 115 -10.87 -9.27 -7.00
N LYS A 116 -11.87 -9.44 -7.87
CA LYS A 116 -12.29 -10.78 -8.34
C LYS A 116 -11.17 -11.53 -9.06
N SER A 117 -10.18 -10.82 -9.61
CA SER A 117 -8.98 -11.42 -10.23
C SER A 117 -7.93 -11.87 -9.22
N PHE A 118 -8.12 -11.61 -7.92
CA PHE A 118 -7.17 -12.03 -6.89
C PHE A 118 -7.07 -13.56 -6.82
N ASN A 119 -5.84 -14.07 -6.94
CA ASN A 119 -5.59 -15.49 -6.81
C ASN A 119 -5.66 -15.90 -5.33
N THR A 120 -6.78 -16.49 -4.92
CA THR A 120 -7.00 -16.96 -3.55
C THR A 120 -6.08 -18.09 -3.11
N LYS A 121 -5.28 -18.69 -4.01
CA LYS A 121 -4.27 -19.71 -3.69
C LYS A 121 -2.86 -19.15 -3.66
N GLN A 122 -2.69 -17.85 -3.84
CA GLN A 122 -1.38 -17.21 -3.81
C GLN A 122 -0.77 -17.35 -2.41
N ILE A 123 0.52 -17.62 -2.35
CA ILE A 123 1.29 -17.49 -1.11
C ILE A 123 1.34 -16.01 -0.74
N ILE A 124 0.91 -15.69 0.48
CA ILE A 124 0.93 -14.32 1.01
C ILE A 124 2.23 -14.10 1.77
N PRO A 125 3.04 -13.08 1.42
CA PRO A 125 4.25 -12.76 2.19
C PRO A 125 3.92 -12.36 3.62
N TYR A 126 4.78 -12.76 4.55
CA TYR A 126 4.65 -12.41 5.97
C TYR A 126 4.57 -10.90 6.21
N TRP A 127 5.42 -10.11 5.56
CA TRP A 127 5.40 -8.64 5.68
C TRP A 127 4.04 -8.02 5.28
N PHE A 128 3.29 -8.66 4.38
CA PHE A 128 1.97 -8.18 3.99
C PHE A 128 0.93 -8.51 5.05
N ILE A 129 1.06 -9.67 5.72
CA ILE A 129 0.21 -10.03 6.85
C ILE A 129 0.42 -9.05 8.00
N ASP A 130 1.67 -8.74 8.35
CA ASP A 130 1.98 -7.71 9.33
C ASP A 130 1.33 -6.38 8.97
N TRP A 131 1.52 -5.92 7.73
CA TRP A 131 0.89 -4.69 7.23
C TRP A 131 -0.64 -4.74 7.36
N TRP A 132 -1.27 -5.85 6.98
CA TRP A 132 -2.72 -6.03 7.05
C TRP A 132 -3.23 -6.00 8.50
N THR A 133 -2.49 -6.56 9.46
CA THR A 133 -2.88 -6.53 10.87
C THR A 133 -2.94 -5.11 11.44
N PHE A 134 -2.11 -4.19 10.95
CA PHE A 134 -2.11 -2.79 11.39
C PHE A 134 -3.06 -1.88 10.61
N TYR A 135 -3.17 -2.07 9.29
CA TYR A 135 -3.87 -1.13 8.40
C TYR A 135 -5.09 -1.72 7.69
N GLY A 136 -5.24 -3.04 7.70
CA GLY A 136 -6.29 -3.74 7.00
C GLY A 136 -7.67 -3.52 7.65
N PRO A 137 -8.75 -3.57 6.85
CA PRO A 137 -10.11 -3.63 7.35
C PRO A 137 -10.38 -4.93 8.13
N ASN A 138 -11.57 -5.02 8.73
CA ASN A 138 -12.03 -6.20 9.48
C ASN A 138 -11.83 -7.50 8.68
N GLN A 139 -11.46 -8.57 9.39
CA GLN A 139 -11.10 -9.88 8.85
C GLN A 139 -12.25 -10.60 8.12
N ASP A 140 -13.50 -10.18 8.32
CA ASP A 140 -14.68 -10.77 7.65
C ASP A 140 -14.64 -10.66 6.11
N ILE A 141 -13.79 -9.82 5.54
CA ILE A 141 -13.67 -9.61 4.09
C ILE A 141 -12.44 -10.28 3.47
N LEU A 142 -11.72 -11.12 4.23
CA LEU A 142 -10.47 -11.73 3.78
C LEU A 142 -10.71 -12.92 2.84
N PRO A 143 -9.91 -13.04 1.77
CA PRO A 143 -9.80 -14.29 1.05
C PRO A 143 -9.19 -15.39 1.94
N PRO A 144 -9.56 -16.66 1.73
CA PRO A 144 -9.08 -17.78 2.55
C PRO A 144 -7.56 -17.85 2.70
N SER A 145 -6.77 -17.55 1.67
CA SER A 145 -5.30 -17.56 1.79
C SER A 145 -4.73 -16.50 2.73
N VAL A 146 -5.37 -15.34 2.81
CA VAL A 146 -4.95 -14.27 3.72
C VAL A 146 -5.37 -14.61 5.15
N GLU A 147 -6.58 -15.15 5.31
CA GLU A 147 -7.09 -15.66 6.57
C GLU A 147 -6.21 -16.80 7.12
N GLU A 148 -5.92 -17.82 6.32
CA GLU A 148 -5.03 -18.93 6.68
C GLU A 148 -3.62 -18.45 7.06
N ALA A 149 -3.07 -17.48 6.33
CA ALA A 149 -1.77 -16.91 6.63
C ALA A 149 -1.76 -16.14 7.96
N LEU A 150 -2.85 -15.45 8.33
CA LEU A 150 -3.01 -14.79 9.64
C LEU A 150 -3.03 -15.80 10.80
N TYR A 151 -3.70 -16.95 10.63
CA TYR A 151 -3.82 -17.97 11.67
C TYR A 151 -2.69 -19.00 11.71
N SER A 152 -1.66 -18.82 10.89
CA SER A 152 -0.48 -19.68 10.91
C SER A 152 0.21 -19.63 12.28
N PRO A 153 0.67 -20.78 12.85
CA PRO A 153 1.23 -20.85 14.20
C PRO A 153 2.40 -19.90 14.47
N ILE A 154 3.11 -19.47 13.41
CA ILE A 154 4.24 -18.53 13.48
C ILE A 154 3.78 -17.10 13.83
N ILE A 155 2.58 -16.70 13.38
CA ILE A 155 2.01 -15.38 13.70
C ILE A 155 1.50 -15.36 15.14
N LEU A 156 0.81 -16.42 15.58
CA LEU A 156 0.28 -16.52 16.94
C LEU A 156 1.39 -16.45 17.99
N THR A 157 2.53 -17.12 17.75
CA THR A 157 3.67 -17.03 18.66
C THR A 157 4.26 -15.62 18.71
N THR A 158 4.35 -14.92 17.57
CA THR A 158 4.88 -13.54 17.50
C THR A 158 3.99 -12.55 18.25
N ILE A 159 2.67 -12.64 18.11
CA ILE A 159 1.69 -11.82 18.84
C ILE A 159 1.76 -12.08 20.35
N HIS A 160 1.83 -13.36 20.75
CA HIS A 160 1.93 -13.74 22.16
C HIS A 160 3.28 -13.36 22.81
N SER A 161 4.35 -13.27 22.04
CA SER A 161 5.66 -12.82 22.55
C SER A 161 5.85 -11.30 22.58
N ALA A 162 4.91 -10.53 22.04
CA ALA A 162 4.91 -9.06 22.05
C ALA A 162 4.00 -8.45 23.13
N GLN A 163 3.37 -9.28 23.98
CA GLN A 163 2.63 -8.89 25.20
C GLN A 163 3.47 -9.17 26.44
#